data_AF-A0A399NW94-F1
#
_entry.id   AF-A0A399NW94-F1
#
_cell.length_a   1.000
_cell.length_b   1.000
_cell.length_c   1.000
_cell.angle_alpha   90.00
_cell.angle_beta   90.00
_cell.angle_gamma   90.00
#
_symmetry.space_group_name_H-M   'P 1'
#
loop_
_entity.id
_entity.type
_entity.pdbx_description
1 polymer ?
#
loop_
_entity_poly.entity_id
_entity_poly.type
_entity_poly.pdbx_seq_one_letter_code
_entity_poly.pdbx_strand_id
1 'polypeptide(L)'
;MRRLLAPLLHVIALPGIAARVGEFLYRRSDASGDILPDDAAHGIVEGPDPDRIAVVGETGMISLGVRTHQIALPAFLARHHATRTGRGVAWSIAPLPGSRLREAPAVIA
;
A
#
# COMPACT_ATOMS: atom_id res chain seq x y z
N MET A 1 31.54 -24.53 -13.97
CA MET A 1 30.66 -24.86 -12.83
C MET A 1 29.54 -23.85 -12.52
N ARG A 2 29.71 -22.53 -12.72
CA ARG A 2 28.68 -21.51 -12.37
C ARG A 2 27.40 -21.49 -13.22
N ARG A 3 27.38 -22.11 -14.42
CA ARG A 3 26.25 -22.05 -15.38
C ARG A 3 25.14 -23.09 -15.15
N LEU A 4 25.37 -24.13 -14.33
CA LEU A 4 24.41 -25.21 -14.09
C LEU A 4 23.51 -25.00 -12.85
N LEU A 5 23.81 -24.00 -12.02
CA LEU A 5 23.05 -23.71 -10.78
C LEU A 5 21.82 -22.83 -11.00
N ALA A 6 21.79 -22.04 -12.07
CA ALA A 6 20.70 -21.12 -12.38
C ALA A 6 19.33 -21.80 -12.60
N PRO A 7 19.19 -22.88 -13.39
CA PRO A 7 17.89 -23.53 -13.56
C PRO A 7 17.41 -24.24 -12.28
N LEU A 8 18.33 -24.76 -11.47
CA LEU A 8 18.00 -25.43 -10.19
C LEU A 8 17.39 -24.44 -9.19
N LEU A 9 17.91 -23.21 -9.14
CA LEU A 9 17.37 -22.14 -8.30
C LEU A 9 15.93 -21.77 -8.67
N HIS A 10 15.57 -21.81 -9.95
CA HIS A 10 14.19 -21.53 -10.39
C HIS A 10 13.22 -22.62 -9.95
N VAL A 11 13.63 -23.89 -10.04
CA VAL A 11 12.80 -25.02 -9.59
C VAL A 11 12.59 -24.99 -8.08
N ILE A 12 13.63 -24.65 -7.30
CA ILE A 12 13.52 -24.50 -5.85
C ILE A 12 12.64 -23.29 -5.47
N ALA A 13 12.59 -22.24 -6.30
CA ALA A 13 11.76 -21.07 -6.07
C ALA A 13 10.29 -21.25 -6.47
N LEU A 14 9.96 -22.24 -7.31
CA LEU A 14 8.59 -22.47 -7.81
C LEU A 14 7.52 -22.56 -6.71
N PRO A 15 7.72 -23.29 -5.59
CA PRO A 15 6.74 -23.32 -4.50
C PRO A 15 6.48 -21.93 -3.90
N GLY A 16 7.52 -21.11 -3.72
CA GLY A 16 7.37 -19.74 -3.20
C GLY A 16 6.66 -18.81 -4.17
N ILE A 17 6.93 -18.96 -5.47
CA ILE A 17 6.22 -18.22 -6.53
C ILE A 17 4.74 -18.65 -6.56
N ALA A 18 4.47 -19.95 -6.56
CA ALA A 18 3.11 -20.49 -6.57
C ALA A 18 2.32 -20.08 -5.32
N ALA A 19 2.94 -20.12 -4.14
CA ALA A 19 2.32 -19.65 -2.90
C ALA A 19 1.96 -18.16 -2.95
N ARG A 20 2.86 -17.30 -3.46
CA ARG A 20 2.56 -15.87 -3.65
C ARG A 20 1.44 -15.62 -4.64
N VAL A 21 1.42 -16.34 -5.76
CA VAL A 21 0.34 -16.22 -6.75
C VAL A 21 -0.98 -16.73 -6.15
N GLY A 22 -0.95 -17.85 -5.42
CA GLY A 22 -2.10 -18.42 -4.73
C GLY A 22 -2.66 -17.47 -3.68
N GLU A 23 -1.81 -16.90 -2.82
CA GLU A 23 -2.18 -15.86 -1.84
C GLU A 23 -2.79 -14.64 -2.54
N PHE A 24 -2.15 -14.15 -3.61
CA PHE A 24 -2.62 -13.01 -4.38
C PHE A 24 -4.04 -13.25 -4.93
N LEU A 25 -4.27 -14.44 -5.49
CA LEU A 25 -5.59 -14.82 -6.02
C LEU A 25 -6.60 -15.03 -4.90
N TYR A 26 -6.21 -15.69 -3.81
CA TYR A 26 -7.05 -15.95 -2.65
C TYR A 26 -7.55 -14.64 -2.02
N ARG A 27 -6.64 -13.71 -1.70
CA ARG A 27 -7.00 -12.38 -1.15
C ARG A 27 -7.89 -11.58 -2.09
N ARG A 28 -7.72 -11.74 -3.40
CA ARG A 28 -8.59 -11.09 -4.38
C ARG A 28 -9.97 -11.74 -4.48
N SER A 29 -10.08 -13.02 -4.16
CA SER A 29 -11.31 -13.79 -4.24
C SER A 29 -12.16 -13.77 -2.96
N ASP A 30 -11.54 -13.56 -1.80
CA ASP A 30 -12.21 -13.61 -0.50
C ASP A 30 -11.84 -12.38 0.34
N ALA A 31 -12.67 -11.33 0.23
CA ALA A 31 -12.58 -10.11 1.05
C ALA A 31 -13.56 -10.15 2.24
N SER A 32 -14.21 -11.30 2.50
CA SER A 32 -15.34 -11.37 3.43
C SER A 32 -14.95 -11.15 4.91
N GLY A 33 -13.66 -11.24 5.23
CA GLY A 33 -13.09 -10.97 6.56
C GLY A 33 -12.18 -9.74 6.63
N ASP A 34 -12.09 -8.94 5.56
CA ASP A 34 -11.19 -7.79 5.54
C ASP A 34 -11.64 -6.71 6.51
N ILE A 35 -10.73 -6.31 7.39
CA ILE A 35 -10.92 -5.17 8.29
C ILE A 35 -10.35 -3.95 7.58
N LEU A 36 -11.25 -3.09 7.11
CA LEU A 36 -10.92 -1.80 6.52
C LEU A 36 -11.50 -0.67 7.37
N PRO A 37 -10.78 0.45 7.51
CA PRO A 37 -11.31 1.66 8.13
C PRO A 37 -12.39 2.31 7.26
N ASP A 38 -13.39 2.90 7.91
CA ASP A 38 -14.52 3.61 7.30
C ASP A 38 -14.54 5.11 7.62
N ASP A 39 -13.48 5.62 8.26
CA ASP A 39 -13.27 7.03 8.56
C ASP A 39 -12.61 7.81 7.42
N ALA A 40 -12.35 9.10 7.64
CA ALA A 40 -11.77 9.97 6.63
C ALA A 40 -10.40 9.46 6.14
N ALA A 41 -10.30 9.18 4.83
CA ALA A 41 -9.08 8.71 4.17
C ALA A 41 -8.09 9.84 3.82
N HIS A 42 -8.08 10.90 4.63
CA HIS A 42 -7.20 12.05 4.53
C HIS A 42 -6.97 12.66 5.91
N GLY A 43 -5.95 13.50 6.03
CA GLY A 43 -5.67 14.20 7.27
C GLY A 43 -4.52 15.19 7.16
N ILE A 44 -4.20 15.81 8.28
CA ILE A 44 -3.14 16.82 8.40
C ILE A 44 -2.25 16.45 9.59
N VAL A 45 -0.94 16.58 9.41
CA VAL A 45 0.03 16.74 10.50
C VAL A 45 0.35 18.22 10.57
N GLU A 46 0.03 18.84 11.70
CA GLU A 46 0.24 20.28 11.89
C GLU A 46 1.72 20.67 11.81
N GLY A 47 2.00 21.84 11.25
CA GLY A 47 3.34 22.38 11.12
C GLY A 47 3.45 23.47 10.05
N PRO A 48 4.57 24.21 10.01
CA PRO A 48 4.78 25.25 9.02
C PRO A 48 4.95 24.65 7.61
N ASP A 49 4.64 25.46 6.59
CA ASP A 49 4.87 25.17 5.17
C ASP A 49 4.50 23.72 4.76
N PRO A 50 3.21 23.36 4.74
CA PRO A 50 2.82 21.97 4.64
C PRO A 50 3.14 21.34 3.29
N ASP A 51 3.78 20.18 3.31
CA ASP A 51 3.95 19.31 2.13
C ASP A 51 2.66 18.52 1.86
N ARG A 52 2.47 18.06 0.63
CA ARG A 52 1.31 17.26 0.22
C ARG A 52 1.75 15.87 -0.20
N ILE A 53 1.18 14.84 0.44
CA ILE A 53 1.47 13.44 0.14
C ILE A 53 0.17 12.72 -0.23
N ALA A 54 0.07 12.28 -1.49
CA ALA A 54 -1.01 11.39 -1.93
C ALA A 54 -0.46 9.96 -2.04
N VAL A 55 -1.13 9.01 -1.39
CA VAL A 55 -0.81 7.58 -1.52
C VAL A 55 -1.84 6.92 -2.43
N VAL A 56 -1.34 6.37 -3.54
CA VAL A 56 -2.16 5.77 -4.60
C VAL A 56 -1.82 4.29 -4.69
N GLY A 57 -2.83 3.44 -4.67
CA GLY A 57 -2.59 2.01 -4.73
C GLY A 57 -3.76 1.14 -4.33
N GLU A 58 -3.46 -0.12 -4.07
CA GLU A 58 -4.44 -1.12 -3.67
C GLU A 58 -4.82 -0.93 -2.20
N THR A 59 -6.13 -0.92 -1.91
CA THR A 59 -6.67 -0.61 -0.57
C THR A 59 -6.11 -1.54 0.51
N GLY A 60 -5.98 -2.83 0.21
CA GLY A 60 -5.44 -3.83 1.13
C GLY A 60 -4.01 -3.52 1.57
N MET A 61 -3.13 -3.15 0.63
CA MET A 61 -1.76 -2.76 0.93
C MET A 61 -1.65 -1.44 1.70
N ILE A 62 -2.65 -0.57 1.62
CA ILE A 62 -2.65 0.75 2.25
C ILE A 62 -3.24 0.70 3.67
N SER A 63 -4.37 -0.01 3.83
CA SER A 63 -5.27 0.13 4.98
C SER A 63 -5.80 -1.19 5.57
N LEU A 64 -5.39 -2.37 5.07
CA LEU A 64 -5.89 -3.63 5.64
C LEU A 64 -5.43 -3.84 7.08
N GLY A 65 -6.35 -4.28 7.93
CA GLY A 65 -6.06 -4.66 9.31
C GLY A 65 -5.99 -3.48 10.28
N VAL A 66 -6.28 -2.26 9.84
CA VAL A 66 -6.36 -1.08 10.70
C VAL A 66 -7.79 -0.61 10.90
N ARG A 67 -8.06 -0.01 12.07
CA ARG A 67 -9.40 0.48 12.43
C ARG A 67 -9.67 1.92 11.99
N THR A 68 -8.62 2.69 11.71
CA THR A 68 -8.69 4.10 11.28
C THR A 68 -7.58 4.39 10.27
N HIS A 69 -7.84 5.26 9.30
CA HIS A 69 -6.83 5.75 8.38
C HIS A 69 -5.68 6.51 9.09
N GLN A 70 -5.88 7.01 10.32
CA GLN A 70 -4.84 7.66 11.12
C GLN A 70 -3.68 6.74 11.52
N ILE A 71 -3.89 5.42 11.54
CA ILE A 71 -2.83 4.43 11.82
C ILE A 71 -2.43 3.64 10.57
N ALA A 72 -3.03 3.94 9.42
CA ALA A 72 -2.64 3.36 8.13
C ALA A 72 -1.27 3.89 7.67
N LEU A 73 -0.73 3.24 6.63
CA LEU A 73 0.55 3.61 6.02
C LEU A 73 0.68 5.12 5.69
N PRO A 74 -0.33 5.80 5.12
CA PRO A 74 -0.22 7.21 4.70
C PRO A 74 -0.06 8.17 5.88
N ALA A 75 -0.85 7.99 6.94
CA ALA A 75 -0.77 8.80 8.14
C ALA A 75 0.55 8.56 8.91
N PHE A 76 1.02 7.31 8.94
CA PHE A 76 2.35 6.98 9.47
C PHE A 76 3.46 7.67 8.69
N LEU A 77 3.43 7.58 7.36
CA LEU A 77 4.40 8.22 6.47
C LEU A 77 4.39 9.74 6.67
N ALA A 78 3.21 10.36 6.76
CA ALA A 78 3.07 11.80 6.98
C ALA A 78 3.72 12.26 8.29
N ARG A 79 3.45 11.57 9.41
CA ARG A 79 4.07 11.88 10.71
C ARG A 79 5.58 11.69 10.69
N HIS A 80 6.04 10.65 10.02
CA HIS A 80 7.47 10.37 9.88
C HIS A 80 8.18 11.43 9.03
N HIS A 81 7.58 11.84 7.92
CA HIS A 81 8.08 12.93 7.08
C HIS A 81 8.12 14.26 7.85
N ALA A 82 7.04 14.60 8.56
CA ALA A 82 6.98 15.79 9.40
C ALA A 82 8.07 15.79 10.48
N THR A 83 8.30 14.65 11.15
CA THR A 83 9.36 14.51 12.16
C THR A 83 10.75 14.74 11.58
N ARG A 84 11.00 14.28 10.34
CA ARG A 84 12.31 14.47 9.69
C ARG A 84 12.54 15.86 9.12
N THR A 85 11.49 16.55 8.72
CA THR A 85 11.59 17.84 7.99
C THR A 85 11.22 19.05 8.83
N GLY A 86 10.48 18.87 9.92
CA GLY A 86 9.90 19.95 10.71
C GLY A 86 8.73 20.67 10.05
N ARG A 87 8.22 20.17 8.92
CA ARG A 87 7.12 20.75 8.13
C ARG A 87 5.79 20.08 8.46
N GLY A 88 4.68 20.80 8.26
CA GLY A 88 3.35 20.20 8.24
C GLY A 88 3.19 19.24 7.06
N VAL A 89 2.18 18.37 7.10
CA VAL A 89 1.87 17.46 5.99
C VAL A 89 0.37 17.28 5.84
N ALA A 90 -0.18 17.65 4.68
CA ALA A 90 -1.51 17.21 4.28
C ALA A 90 -1.37 15.88 3.52
N TRP A 91 -2.10 14.85 3.95
CA TRP A 91 -2.05 13.53 3.34
C TRP A 91 -3.42 13.04 2.92
N SER A 92 -3.46 12.22 1.87
CA SER A 92 -4.68 11.60 1.36
C SER A 92 -4.41 10.23 0.74
N ILE A 93 -5.49 9.46 0.59
CA ILE A 93 -5.48 8.13 -0.02
C ILE A 93 -6.35 8.17 -1.26
N ALA A 94 -5.82 7.68 -2.37
CA ALA A 94 -6.54 7.49 -3.62
C ALA A 94 -6.49 6.00 -3.99
N PRO A 95 -7.47 5.19 -3.53
CA PRO A 95 -7.46 3.76 -3.79
C PRO A 95 -7.73 3.46 -5.27
N LEU A 96 -7.12 2.40 -5.78
CA LEU A 96 -7.38 1.84 -7.11
C LEU A 96 -8.46 0.76 -6.98
N PRO A 97 -9.71 0.99 -7.43
CA PRO A 97 -10.85 0.09 -7.17
C PRO A 97 -10.62 -1.34 -7.67
N GLY A 98 -9.90 -1.50 -8.78
CA GLY A 98 -9.54 -2.79 -9.35
C GLY A 98 -8.11 -3.22 -9.03
N SER A 99 -7.38 -2.51 -8.17
CA SER A 99 -5.98 -2.75 -7.85
C SER A 99 -5.06 -2.72 -9.08
N ARG A 100 -5.37 -1.88 -10.08
CA ARG A 100 -4.65 -1.87 -11.37
C ARG A 100 -4.07 -0.50 -11.66
N LEU A 101 -2.78 -0.44 -12.01
CA LEU A 101 -2.07 0.81 -12.29
C LEU A 101 -2.72 1.68 -13.39
N ARG A 102 -3.41 1.06 -14.36
CA ARG A 102 -4.13 1.80 -15.41
C ARG A 102 -5.27 2.68 -14.90
N GLU A 103 -5.73 2.46 -13.67
CA GLU A 103 -6.78 3.25 -13.03
C GLU A 103 -6.21 4.53 -12.38
N ALA A 104 -4.88 4.60 -12.19
CA ALA A 104 -4.22 5.70 -11.48
C ALA A 104 -4.52 7.10 -12.06
N PRO A 105 -4.54 7.32 -13.40
CA PRO A 105 -4.86 8.63 -13.94
C PRO A 105 -6.24 9.16 -13.50
N ALA A 106 -7.22 8.28 -13.32
CA ALA A 106 -8.58 8.67 -12.94
C ALA A 106 -8.73 9.09 -11.46
N VAL A 107 -7.78 8.71 -10.61
CA VAL A 107 -7.85 8.97 -9.15
C VAL A 107 -6.83 10.01 -8.67
N ILE A 108 -5.88 10.41 -9.53
CA ILE A 108 -4.86 11.44 -9.24
C ILE A 108 -5.20 12.79 -9.90
N ALA A 109 -6.04 12.79 -10.94
CA ALA A 109 -6.40 13.97 -11.74
C ALA A 109 -7.21 15.02 -10.96
#